data_AF-A0A0C3PZ29-F1
#
_entry.id   AF-A0A0C3PZ29-F1
#
_cell.length_a   1.000
_cell.length_b   1.000
_cell.length_c   1.000
_cell.angle_alpha   90.00
_cell.angle_beta   90.00
_cell.angle_gamma   90.00
#
_symmetry.space_group_name_H-M   'P 1'
#
loop_
_entity.id
_entity.type
_entity.pdbx_description
1 polymer ?
#
loop_
_entity_poly.entity_id
_entity_poly.type
_entity_poly.pdbx_seq_one_letter_code
_entity_poly.pdbx_strand_id
1 'polypeptide(L)'
;MAKFKLEGTLDLPSLCGPSHLLRLRPLVQIYRAISLCKPSTEVLDLLHAEADPSPFGHNKELVHDESYRLARELGSDRFSLNFDPTAVNSGVLAAVEPELVYKKTGVQAKLYKLNSYTTGGHFKKHQDTPKAENHIGTLLFGLPTSFSGGELILSDIASTFNLPWVFFYSDVEHEILPVASGHRLTLAYDIFTTDTV
;
A
#
# COMPACT_ATOMS: atom_id res chain seq x y z
N MET A 1 -10.09 7.57 -19.71
CA MET A 1 -8.78 7.10 -20.20
C MET A 1 -8.81 5.58 -20.26
N ALA A 2 -7.87 4.91 -20.94
CA ALA A 2 -7.77 3.46 -20.84
C ALA A 2 -7.36 3.10 -19.40
N LYS A 3 -8.09 2.19 -18.75
CA LYS A 3 -7.76 1.69 -17.41
C LYS A 3 -6.45 0.91 -17.52
N PHE A 4 -5.47 1.23 -16.68
CA PHE A 4 -4.12 0.68 -16.77
C PHE A 4 -3.70 0.02 -15.46
N LYS A 5 -2.94 -1.07 -15.61
CA LYS A 5 -2.32 -1.82 -14.52
C LYS A 5 -0.93 -2.25 -14.95
N LEU A 6 0.02 -2.13 -14.04
CA LEU A 6 1.34 -2.74 -14.16
C LEU A 6 1.66 -3.50 -12.87
N GLU A 7 2.20 -4.70 -12.98
CA GLU A 7 2.64 -5.49 -11.84
C GLU A 7 3.97 -6.17 -12.15
N GLY A 8 4.69 -6.52 -11.10
CA GLY A 8 5.97 -7.20 -11.27
C GLY A 8 6.43 -7.89 -10.00
N THR A 9 7.54 -8.60 -10.14
CA THR A 9 8.27 -9.13 -8.99
C THR A 9 9.25 -8.08 -8.47
N LEU A 10 9.52 -8.12 -7.17
CA LEU A 10 10.58 -7.37 -6.52
C LEU A 10 11.06 -8.26 -5.37
N ASP A 11 12.36 -8.48 -5.28
CA ASP A 11 12.95 -9.25 -4.20
C ASP A 11 12.99 -8.42 -2.92
N LEU A 12 11.81 -8.18 -2.36
CA LEU A 12 11.65 -7.52 -1.06
C LEU A 12 12.38 -8.26 0.07
N PRO A 13 12.50 -9.61 0.06
CA PRO A 13 13.33 -10.33 1.02
C PRO A 13 14.83 -10.03 0.98
N SER A 14 15.44 -9.69 -0.17
CA SER A 14 16.85 -9.26 -0.16
C SER A 14 17.06 -7.83 0.34
N LEU A 15 15.98 -7.06 0.49
CA LEU A 15 15.97 -5.77 1.17
C LEU A 15 15.85 -5.90 2.70
N CYS A 16 15.90 -7.14 3.24
CA CYS A 16 15.82 -7.45 4.66
C CYS A 16 17.05 -7.01 5.47
N GLY A 17 17.21 -5.70 5.68
CA GLY A 17 17.83 -5.20 6.91
C GLY A 17 16.77 -5.09 8.03
N PRO A 18 17.15 -4.83 9.30
CA PRO A 18 16.18 -4.55 10.36
C PRO A 18 15.28 -3.36 9.98
N SER A 19 13.98 -3.61 9.72
CA SER A 19 13.04 -2.53 9.42
C SER A 19 12.67 -1.76 10.68
N HIS A 20 12.95 -0.45 10.70
CA HIS A 20 12.66 0.43 11.83
C HIS A 20 11.23 0.95 11.75
N LEU A 21 10.25 0.10 12.04
CA LEU A 21 8.86 0.53 12.23
C LEU A 21 8.69 1.10 13.63
N LEU A 22 8.92 2.41 13.90
CA LEU A 22 8.15 3.07 14.96
C LEU A 22 8.25 4.61 15.07
N ARG A 23 7.07 5.23 15.18
CA ARG A 23 6.77 6.33 16.11
C ARG A 23 5.38 6.10 16.72
N LEU A 24 5.31 5.74 18.00
CA LEU A 24 4.04 5.61 18.72
C LEU A 24 3.84 6.81 19.66
N ARG A 25 2.87 7.65 19.30
CA ARG A 25 2.20 8.71 20.08
C ARG A 25 3.09 9.85 20.65
N PRO A 26 2.58 11.10 20.67
CA PRO A 26 3.36 12.28 21.02
C PRO A 26 3.80 12.37 22.49
N LEU A 27 3.18 11.62 23.40
CA LEU A 27 3.40 11.77 24.85
C LEU A 27 4.46 10.83 25.44
N VAL A 28 4.77 9.70 24.79
CA VAL A 28 5.86 8.78 25.19
C VAL A 28 6.45 8.17 23.92
N GLN A 29 7.66 8.58 23.55
CA GLN A 29 8.35 8.04 22.37
C GLN A 29 8.98 6.68 22.68
N ILE A 30 8.18 5.61 22.55
CA ILE A 30 8.72 4.25 22.50
C ILE A 30 9.08 3.96 21.04
N TYR A 31 10.29 3.41 20.82
CA TYR A 31 10.78 2.94 19.52
C TYR A 31 10.90 1.41 19.55
N ARG A 32 10.39 0.71 18.53
CA ARG A 32 10.53 -0.73 18.35
C ARG A 32 11.03 -0.98 16.93
N ALA A 33 11.99 -1.87 16.78
CA ALA A 33 12.38 -2.37 15.46
C ALA A 33 11.57 -3.63 15.18
N ILE A 34 10.97 -3.72 14.00
CA ILE A 34 10.21 -4.89 13.55
C ILE A 34 10.85 -5.37 12.25
N SER A 35 11.47 -6.54 12.29
CA SER A 35 11.87 -7.20 11.06
C SER A 35 10.63 -7.63 10.29
N LEU A 36 10.44 -7.08 9.09
CA LEU A 36 9.45 -7.59 8.14
C LEU A 36 9.98 -8.82 7.37
N CYS A 37 11.23 -9.22 7.61
CA CYS A 37 11.77 -10.49 7.15
C CYS A 37 11.27 -11.61 8.07
N LYS A 38 10.26 -12.36 7.62
CA LYS A 38 9.64 -13.46 8.38
C LYS A 38 9.21 -13.06 9.80
N PRO A 39 8.37 -12.02 9.96
CA PRO A 39 7.89 -11.60 11.28
C PRO A 39 7.08 -12.73 11.94
N SER A 40 7.19 -12.85 13.27
CA SER A 40 6.30 -13.74 14.02
C SER A 40 4.88 -13.18 14.04
N THR A 41 3.90 -14.06 14.22
CA THR A 41 2.48 -13.67 14.38
C THR A 41 2.29 -12.64 15.50
N GLU A 42 2.97 -12.82 16.64
CA GLU A 42 2.91 -11.90 17.78
C GLU A 42 3.32 -10.47 17.41
N VAL A 43 4.39 -10.33 16.61
CA VAL A 43 4.86 -9.02 16.16
C VAL A 43 3.88 -8.37 15.18
N LEU A 44 3.25 -9.18 14.32
CA LEU A 44 2.23 -8.70 13.38
C LEU A 44 0.94 -8.29 14.11
N ASP A 45 0.54 -9.02 15.14
CA ASP A 45 -0.61 -8.69 15.99
C ASP A 45 -0.38 -7.37 16.72
N LEU A 46 0.82 -7.16 17.27
CA LEU A 46 1.21 -5.89 17.89
C LEU A 46 1.17 -4.74 16.87
N LEU A 47 1.74 -4.93 15.68
CA LEU A 47 1.70 -3.91 14.62
C LEU A 47 0.25 -3.55 14.24
N HIS A 48 -0.61 -4.55 14.07
CA HIS A 48 -2.01 -4.35 13.75
C HIS A 48 -2.73 -3.59 14.88
N ALA A 49 -2.51 -3.97 16.15
CA ALA A 49 -3.13 -3.32 17.30
C ALA A 49 -2.73 -1.85 17.44
N GLU A 50 -1.50 -1.49 17.09
CA GLU A 50 -0.99 -0.11 17.14
C GLU A 50 -1.43 0.77 15.97
N ALA A 51 -1.83 0.16 14.85
CA ALA A 51 -2.40 0.87 13.69
C ALA A 51 -3.79 1.44 14.03
N ASP A 52 -4.22 2.48 13.33
CA ASP A 52 -5.55 3.08 13.53
C ASP A 52 -6.58 2.39 12.62
N PRO A 53 -7.87 2.29 13.00
CA PRO A 53 -8.91 1.83 12.08
C PRO A 53 -8.90 2.68 10.81
N SER A 54 -8.86 2.03 9.65
CA SER A 54 -8.78 2.73 8.38
C SER A 54 -10.13 3.34 7.98
N PRO A 55 -10.24 4.67 7.77
CA PRO A 55 -11.47 5.28 7.26
C PRO A 55 -11.61 5.07 5.75
N PHE A 56 -12.78 5.36 5.19
CA PHE A 56 -12.94 5.53 3.74
C PHE A 56 -13.73 6.81 3.45
N GLY A 57 -13.58 7.33 2.23
CA GLY A 57 -14.30 8.52 1.78
C GLY A 57 -15.74 8.20 1.44
N HIS A 58 -16.68 8.94 2.02
CA HIS A 58 -18.09 8.91 1.64
C HIS A 58 -18.65 10.34 1.67
N ASN A 59 -19.16 10.84 0.54
CA ASN A 59 -19.73 12.19 0.43
C ASN A 59 -18.81 13.32 0.97
N LYS A 60 -17.49 13.23 0.73
CA LYS A 60 -16.44 14.16 1.22
C LYS A 60 -16.14 14.08 2.73
N GLU A 61 -16.71 13.11 3.43
CA GLU A 61 -16.41 12.82 4.83
C GLU A 61 -15.60 11.52 4.94
N LEU A 62 -14.87 11.37 6.05
CA LEU A 62 -14.21 10.12 6.42
C LEU A 62 -15.15 9.31 7.32
N VAL A 63 -15.46 8.10 6.88
CA VAL A 63 -16.37 7.18 7.58
C VAL A 63 -15.62 5.95 8.07
N HIS A 64 -15.98 5.48 9.25
CA HIS A 64 -15.54 4.21 9.81
C HIS A 64 -16.73 3.25 9.86
N ASP A 65 -16.76 2.30 8.93
CA ASP A 65 -17.74 1.22 8.88
C ASP A 65 -17.02 -0.07 8.50
N GLU A 66 -16.87 -0.97 9.48
CA GLU A 66 -16.16 -2.24 9.32
C GLU A 66 -16.87 -3.22 8.38
N SER A 67 -18.16 -3.03 8.09
CA SER A 67 -18.87 -3.82 7.07
C SER A 67 -18.48 -3.43 5.64
N TYR A 68 -17.91 -2.23 5.48
CA TYR A 68 -17.42 -1.71 4.21
C TYR A 68 -15.89 -1.78 4.11
N ARG A 69 -15.18 -1.42 5.20
CA ARG A 69 -13.72 -1.50 5.29
C ARG A 69 -13.31 -1.98 6.67
N LEU A 70 -12.99 -3.27 6.77
CA LEU A 70 -12.33 -3.84 7.93
C LEU A 70 -10.81 -3.88 7.66
N ALA A 71 -10.14 -2.79 8.00
CA ALA A 71 -8.70 -2.63 7.83
C ALA A 71 -8.13 -1.68 8.89
N ARG A 72 -6.83 -1.76 9.13
CA ARG A 72 -6.10 -0.77 9.93
C ARG A 72 -4.95 -0.17 9.14
N GLU A 73 -4.55 1.06 9.47
CA GLU A 73 -3.46 1.76 8.80
C GLU A 73 -2.53 2.50 9.76
N LEU A 74 -1.26 2.59 9.35
CA LEU A 74 -0.27 3.50 9.93
C LEU A 74 0.04 4.56 8.88
N GLY A 75 -0.17 5.83 9.21
CA GLY A 75 0.28 6.96 8.39
C GLY A 75 1.80 6.97 8.25
N SER A 76 2.32 7.51 7.15
CA SER A 76 3.77 7.54 6.87
C SER A 76 4.60 8.34 7.89
N ASP A 77 3.97 9.17 8.72
CA ASP A 77 4.59 9.88 9.84
C ASP A 77 4.75 9.02 11.11
N ARG A 78 4.15 7.83 11.13
CA ARG A 78 4.16 6.89 12.26
C ARG A 78 5.15 5.73 12.11
N PHE A 79 5.84 5.63 10.97
CA PHE A 79 6.84 4.60 10.75
C PHE A 79 7.95 5.08 9.82
N SER A 80 9.01 4.29 9.72
CA SER A 80 10.07 4.50 8.75
C SER A 80 10.49 3.17 8.17
N LEU A 81 11.05 3.20 6.97
CA LEU A 81 11.61 2.04 6.31
C LEU A 81 13.11 2.24 6.22
N ASN A 82 13.86 1.17 6.43
CA ASN A 82 15.31 1.13 6.22
C ASN A 82 15.66 0.76 4.77
N PHE A 83 14.66 0.60 3.90
CA PHE A 83 14.76 0.36 2.48
C PHE A 83 13.76 1.26 1.75
N ASP A 84 14.03 1.54 0.48
CA ASP A 84 13.11 2.25 -0.39
C ASP A 84 12.79 1.38 -1.61
N PRO A 85 11.57 0.81 -1.71
CA PRO A 85 11.17 -0.03 -2.84
C PRO A 85 10.94 0.78 -4.12
N THR A 86 11.05 2.11 -4.06
CA THR A 86 10.93 3.03 -5.19
C THR A 86 12.28 3.64 -5.62
N ALA A 87 13.38 3.26 -4.96
CA ALA A 87 14.72 3.69 -5.34
C ALA A 87 15.06 3.31 -6.78
N VAL A 88 15.93 4.08 -7.44
CA VAL A 88 16.27 3.90 -8.87
C VAL A 88 16.71 2.47 -9.20
N ASN A 89 17.49 1.84 -8.32
CA ASN A 89 17.98 0.47 -8.49
C ASN A 89 16.89 -0.61 -8.40
N SER A 90 15.70 -0.30 -7.90
CA SER A 90 14.54 -1.22 -7.92
C SER A 90 13.95 -1.39 -9.32
N GLY A 91 14.12 -0.39 -10.20
CA GLY A 91 13.49 -0.34 -11.53
C GLY A 91 11.97 -0.13 -11.53
N VAL A 92 11.30 -0.06 -10.38
CA VAL A 92 9.82 -0.01 -10.30
C VAL A 92 9.28 1.27 -10.93
N LEU A 93 9.81 2.44 -10.56
CA LEU A 93 9.36 3.71 -11.13
C LEU A 93 9.69 3.84 -12.62
N ALA A 94 10.85 3.31 -13.05
CA ALA A 94 11.23 3.25 -14.45
C ALA A 94 10.30 2.33 -15.28
N ALA A 95 9.64 1.36 -14.64
CA ALA A 95 8.62 0.54 -15.29
C ALA A 95 7.27 1.25 -15.37
N VAL A 96 6.92 2.09 -14.39
CA VAL A 96 5.66 2.85 -14.35
C VAL A 96 5.69 4.07 -15.29
N GLU A 97 6.82 4.75 -15.42
CA GLU A 97 6.97 6.01 -16.18
C GLU A 97 6.58 5.93 -17.67
N PRO A 98 6.96 4.90 -18.46
CA PRO A 98 6.64 4.83 -19.89
C PRO A 98 5.15 4.70 -20.19
N GLU A 99 4.39 4.25 -19.20
CA GLU A 99 2.97 3.92 -19.31
C GLU A 99 2.08 5.14 -19.11
N LEU A 100 2.68 6.28 -18.76
CA LEU A 100 2.01 7.55 -18.68
C LEU A 100 1.60 8.04 -20.07
N VAL A 101 0.32 8.39 -20.19
CA VAL A 101 -0.26 8.99 -21.40
C VAL A 101 0.52 10.25 -21.85
N TYR A 102 1.26 10.88 -20.93
CA TYR A 102 2.16 11.99 -21.18
C TYR A 102 3.63 11.55 -21.12
N LYS A 103 4.18 11.13 -22.26
CA LYS A 103 5.56 10.63 -22.44
C LYS A 103 6.70 11.65 -22.16
N LYS A 104 6.39 12.78 -21.52
CA LYS A 104 7.31 13.89 -21.23
C LYS A 104 7.34 14.28 -19.75
N THR A 105 6.80 13.46 -18.88
CA THR A 105 6.73 13.74 -17.44
C THR A 105 7.39 12.60 -16.67
N GLY A 106 8.28 12.93 -15.74
CA GLY A 106 8.79 11.95 -14.78
C GLY A 106 7.69 11.53 -13.80
N VAL A 107 8.03 10.58 -12.93
CA VAL A 107 7.14 10.12 -11.84
C VAL A 107 7.79 10.34 -10.48
N GLN A 108 6.96 10.73 -9.51
CA GLN A 108 7.32 10.78 -8.10
C GLN A 108 6.38 9.86 -7.32
N ALA A 109 6.95 8.96 -6.52
CA ALA A 109 6.20 8.17 -5.57
C ALA A 109 6.28 8.81 -4.17
N LYS A 110 5.14 8.89 -3.48
CA LYS A 110 5.07 9.37 -2.09
C LYS A 110 4.43 8.31 -1.20
N LEU A 111 5.20 7.75 -0.28
CA LEU A 111 4.69 6.83 0.73
C LEU A 111 3.70 7.58 1.62
N TYR A 112 2.47 7.08 1.71
CA TYR A 112 1.45 7.74 2.54
C TYR A 112 0.91 6.85 3.65
N LYS A 113 0.92 5.51 3.50
CA LYS A 113 0.53 4.61 4.59
C LYS A 113 1.04 3.18 4.44
N LEU A 114 0.98 2.45 5.54
CA LEU A 114 0.99 0.99 5.59
C LEU A 114 -0.43 0.52 5.93
N ASN A 115 -1.00 -0.38 5.12
CA ASN A 115 -2.27 -1.05 5.43
C ASN A 115 -2.00 -2.41 6.08
N SER A 116 -2.85 -2.77 7.04
CA SER A 116 -2.85 -4.05 7.73
C SER A 116 -4.25 -4.65 7.75
N TYR A 117 -4.37 -5.86 7.19
CA TYR A 117 -5.57 -6.66 7.24
C TYR A 117 -5.28 -7.97 7.97
N THR A 118 -6.16 -8.34 8.89
CA THR A 118 -6.18 -9.62 9.60
C THR A 118 -7.39 -10.43 9.13
N THR A 119 -7.63 -11.60 9.72
CA THR A 119 -8.75 -12.49 9.32
C THR A 119 -10.09 -11.75 9.28
N GLY A 120 -10.85 -11.92 8.20
CA GLY A 120 -12.09 -11.21 7.90
C GLY A 120 -11.90 -9.80 7.35
N GLY A 121 -10.69 -9.23 7.48
CA GLY A 121 -10.33 -7.92 6.97
C GLY A 121 -10.51 -7.83 5.46
N HIS A 122 -11.13 -6.74 5.01
CA HIS A 122 -11.52 -6.53 3.63
C HIS A 122 -11.69 -5.03 3.35
N PHE A 123 -11.84 -4.67 2.07
CA PHE A 123 -12.24 -3.34 1.67
C PHE A 123 -13.10 -3.47 0.41
N LYS A 124 -14.38 -3.12 0.53
CA LYS A 124 -15.32 -3.18 -0.58
C LYS A 124 -14.87 -2.30 -1.74
N LYS A 125 -15.39 -2.66 -2.90
CA LYS A 125 -15.28 -1.96 -4.19
C LYS A 125 -15.38 -0.43 -4.07
N HIS A 126 -14.32 0.24 -4.50
CA HIS A 126 -14.17 1.70 -4.49
C HIS A 126 -13.17 2.17 -5.57
N GLN A 127 -13.09 3.49 -5.74
CA GLN A 127 -12.03 4.17 -6.48
C GLN A 127 -11.25 5.08 -5.53
N ASP A 128 -9.99 5.34 -5.85
CA ASP A 128 -9.19 6.28 -5.08
C ASP A 128 -9.63 7.71 -5.37
N THR A 129 -9.67 8.55 -4.34
CA THR A 129 -9.92 9.99 -4.52
C THR A 129 -8.60 10.65 -4.92
N PRO A 130 -8.54 11.35 -6.09
CA PRO A 130 -7.34 12.09 -6.47
C PRO A 130 -6.97 13.16 -5.43
N LYS A 131 -5.69 13.23 -5.07
CA LYS A 131 -5.17 14.16 -4.05
C LYS A 131 -4.62 15.47 -4.62
N ALA A 132 -4.34 15.50 -5.92
CA ALA A 132 -3.89 16.66 -6.67
C ALA A 132 -4.16 16.43 -8.17
N GLU A 133 -4.08 17.49 -8.99
CA GLU A 133 -4.26 17.39 -10.45
C GLU A 133 -3.24 16.46 -11.11
N ASN A 134 -2.03 16.41 -10.57
CA ASN A 134 -0.95 15.54 -11.06
C ASN A 134 -0.91 14.17 -10.38
N HIS A 135 -1.88 13.83 -9.50
CA HIS A 135 -1.99 12.50 -8.92
C HIS A 135 -2.58 11.54 -9.95
N ILE A 136 -1.83 10.50 -10.32
CA ILE A 136 -2.24 9.59 -11.39
C ILE A 136 -2.76 8.25 -10.89
N GLY A 137 -2.30 7.78 -9.74
CA GLY A 137 -2.72 6.47 -9.25
C GLY A 137 -1.90 5.97 -8.07
N THR A 138 -2.15 4.71 -7.75
CA THR A 138 -1.66 4.06 -6.54
C THR A 138 -0.65 2.99 -6.91
N LEU A 139 0.48 2.98 -6.21
CA LEU A 139 1.48 1.91 -6.24
C LEU A 139 1.45 1.20 -4.89
N LEU A 140 1.14 -0.09 -4.90
CA LEU A 140 1.12 -0.95 -3.72
C LEU A 140 2.31 -1.89 -3.74
N PHE A 141 2.99 -2.03 -2.60
CA PHE A 141 3.95 -3.10 -2.35
C PHE A 141 3.42 -4.04 -1.28
N GLY A 142 3.36 -5.32 -1.56
CA GLY A 142 3.02 -6.35 -0.58
C GLY A 142 4.23 -6.77 0.21
N LEU A 143 4.13 -6.70 1.53
CA LEU A 143 5.20 -7.16 2.40
C LEU A 143 5.14 -8.70 2.51
N PRO A 144 6.29 -9.38 2.70
CA PRO A 144 6.38 -10.84 2.69
C PRO A 144 5.88 -11.47 4.01
N THR A 145 4.62 -11.20 4.35
CA THR A 145 3.93 -11.79 5.50
C THR A 145 3.10 -13.01 5.07
N SER A 146 2.90 -13.96 5.97
CA SER A 146 2.07 -15.13 5.69
C SER A 146 0.58 -14.80 5.83
N PHE A 147 -0.19 -15.00 4.76
CA PHE A 147 -1.65 -14.88 4.77
C PHE A 147 -2.28 -15.75 3.66
N SER A 148 -3.60 -15.95 3.74
CA SER A 148 -4.41 -16.55 2.67
C SER A 148 -5.70 -15.75 2.47
N GLY A 149 -6.31 -15.81 1.29
CA GLY A 149 -7.34 -14.86 0.87
C GLY A 149 -6.76 -13.45 0.70
N GLY A 150 -7.58 -12.41 0.87
CA GLY A 150 -7.08 -11.03 0.84
C GLY A 150 -6.71 -10.53 -0.56
N GLU A 151 -7.23 -11.15 -1.61
CA GLU A 151 -6.90 -10.82 -2.98
C GLU A 151 -7.30 -9.37 -3.30
N LEU A 152 -6.41 -8.63 -3.98
CA LEU A 152 -6.79 -7.38 -4.63
C LEU A 152 -7.44 -7.70 -5.97
N ILE A 153 -8.68 -7.28 -6.14
CA ILE A 153 -9.44 -7.40 -7.39
C ILE A 153 -9.51 -6.03 -8.05
N LEU A 154 -9.09 -5.95 -9.30
CA LEU A 154 -9.26 -4.78 -10.15
C LEU A 154 -10.40 -5.06 -11.13
N SER A 155 -11.60 -4.53 -10.84
CA SER A 155 -12.87 -4.94 -11.47
C SER A 155 -12.83 -4.90 -12.99
N ASP A 156 -12.21 -3.86 -13.55
CA ASP A 156 -12.20 -3.62 -14.99
C ASP A 156 -11.02 -4.28 -15.72
N ILE A 157 -10.13 -4.92 -14.97
CA ILE A 157 -8.88 -5.49 -15.50
C ILE A 157 -8.84 -7.02 -15.28
N ALA A 158 -9.97 -7.63 -14.88
CA ALA A 158 -10.16 -9.08 -14.70
C ALA A 158 -8.91 -9.78 -14.12
N SER A 159 -8.34 -9.20 -13.08
CA SER A 159 -7.05 -9.63 -12.55
C SER A 159 -7.06 -9.68 -11.05
N THR A 160 -6.57 -10.81 -10.54
CA THR A 160 -6.36 -11.10 -9.13
C THR A 160 -4.87 -10.92 -8.84
N PHE A 161 -4.54 -10.07 -7.89
CA PHE A 161 -3.16 -9.75 -7.58
C PHE A 161 -2.67 -10.35 -6.26
N ASN A 162 -1.63 -11.18 -6.36
CA ASN A 162 -0.90 -11.77 -5.24
C ASN A 162 0.58 -11.32 -5.29
N LEU A 163 0.80 -10.01 -5.07
CA LEU A 163 1.99 -9.30 -4.57
C LEU A 163 3.39 -9.91 -4.88
N PRO A 164 4.34 -9.09 -5.42
CA PRO A 164 4.99 -8.13 -4.52
C PRO A 164 4.75 -6.64 -4.81
N TRP A 165 4.43 -6.22 -6.04
CA TRP A 165 3.96 -4.85 -6.29
C TRP A 165 3.01 -4.68 -7.49
N VAL A 166 2.11 -3.70 -7.40
CA VAL A 166 1.18 -3.33 -8.47
C VAL A 166 0.96 -1.82 -8.49
N PHE A 167 0.94 -1.26 -9.69
CA PHE A 167 0.46 0.09 -9.98
C PHE A 167 -0.86 0.01 -10.74
N PHE A 168 -1.79 0.91 -10.41
CA PHE A 168 -3.02 1.13 -11.17
C PHE A 168 -3.44 2.59 -11.10
N TYR A 169 -4.13 3.07 -12.14
CA TYR A 169 -4.65 4.44 -12.16
C TYR A 169 -5.73 4.67 -11.10
N SER A 170 -5.85 5.92 -10.64
CA SER A 170 -6.82 6.31 -9.60
C SER A 170 -8.29 6.08 -9.98
N ASP A 171 -8.60 6.03 -11.28
CA ASP A 171 -9.92 5.73 -11.82
C ASP A 171 -10.20 4.21 -11.97
N VAL A 172 -9.27 3.35 -11.58
CA VAL A 172 -9.49 1.90 -11.53
C VAL A 172 -10.27 1.54 -10.26
N GLU A 173 -11.44 0.95 -10.47
CA GLU A 173 -12.24 0.42 -9.37
C GLU A 173 -11.61 -0.86 -8.84
N HIS A 174 -11.46 -0.95 -7.52
CA HIS A 174 -10.78 -2.05 -6.88
C HIS A 174 -11.36 -2.41 -5.51
N GLU A 175 -11.11 -3.64 -5.09
CA GLU A 175 -11.50 -4.16 -3.78
C GLU A 175 -10.47 -5.13 -3.21
N ILE A 176 -10.49 -5.31 -1.89
CA ILE A 176 -9.75 -6.34 -1.17
C ILE A 176 -10.77 -7.37 -0.66
N LEU A 177 -10.67 -8.60 -1.16
CA LEU A 177 -11.48 -9.71 -0.66
C LEU A 177 -11.10 -10.04 0.79
N PRO A 178 -11.98 -10.72 1.56
CA PRO A 178 -11.67 -11.09 2.93
C PRO A 178 -10.38 -11.91 3.05
N VAL A 179 -9.52 -11.50 3.97
CA VAL A 179 -8.37 -12.32 4.40
C VAL A 179 -8.92 -13.54 5.16
N ALA A 180 -8.56 -14.73 4.72
CA ALA A 180 -8.99 -15.98 5.35
C ALA A 180 -8.12 -16.34 6.57
N SER A 181 -6.83 -16.03 6.53
CA SER A 181 -5.90 -16.27 7.65
C SER A 181 -4.66 -15.37 7.59
N GLY A 182 -4.04 -15.10 8.73
CA GLY A 182 -2.77 -14.38 8.81
C GLY A 182 -2.90 -12.86 8.65
N HIS A 183 -1.82 -12.21 8.21
CA HIS A 183 -1.75 -10.75 8.09
C HIS A 183 -1.33 -10.36 6.68
N ARG A 184 -2.19 -9.63 5.99
CA ARG A 184 -1.86 -9.02 4.70
C ARG A 184 -1.41 -7.58 4.96
N LEU A 185 -0.12 -7.33 4.75
CA LEU A 185 0.45 -5.98 4.89
C LEU A 185 0.85 -5.41 3.53
N THR A 186 0.52 -4.13 3.30
CA THR A 186 0.93 -3.43 2.08
C THR A 186 1.43 -2.02 2.37
N LEU A 187 2.52 -1.60 1.75
CA LEU A 187 2.89 -0.19 1.65
C LEU A 187 2.12 0.43 0.48
N ALA A 188 1.55 1.62 0.70
CA ALA A 188 0.81 2.35 -0.31
C ALA A 188 1.49 3.69 -0.61
N TYR A 189 1.75 3.91 -1.91
CA TYR A 189 2.33 5.11 -2.46
C TYR A 189 1.34 5.79 -3.39
N ASP A 190 1.23 7.10 -3.25
CA ASP A 190 0.61 7.95 -4.27
C ASP A 190 1.65 8.21 -5.36
N ILE A 191 1.26 8.05 -6.62
CA ILE A 191 2.12 8.35 -7.77
C ILE A 191 1.67 9.67 -8.39
N PHE A 192 2.61 10.58 -8.55
CA PHE A 192 2.41 11.88 -9.17
C PHE A 192 3.25 12.02 -10.43
N THR A 193 2.73 12.70 -11.44
CA THR A 193 3.55 13.19 -12.54
C THR A 193 4.38 14.39 -12.10
N THR A 194 5.58 14.51 -12.66
CA THR A 194 6.45 15.67 -12.50
C THR A 194 6.82 16.21 -13.88
N ASP A 195 7.05 17.51 -13.98
CA ASP A 195 7.76 18.04 -15.12
C ASP A 195 9.15 17.38 -15.16
N THR A 196 9.61 16.96 -16.35
CA THR A 196 11.01 16.53 -16.53
C THR A 196 11.93 17.66 -16.05
N VAL A 197 12.89 17.31 -15.19
CA VAL A 197 14.06 18.15 -14.88
C VAL A 197 14.94 18.25 -16.11
#